data_AF-A0A0D0DHZ2-F1
#
_entry.id   AF-A0A0D0DHZ2-F1
#
_cell.length_a   1.000
_cell.length_b   1.000
_cell.length_c   1.000
_cell.angle_alpha   90.00
_cell.angle_beta   90.00
_cell.angle_gamma   90.00
#
_symmetry.space_group_name_H-M   'P 1'
#
loop_
_entity.id
_entity.type
_entity.pdbx_description
1 polymer ?
#
loop_
_entity_poly.entity_id
_entity_poly.type
_entity_poly.pdbx_seq_one_letter_code
_entity_poly.pdbx_strand_id
1 'polypeptide(L)'
;MPPRASGESKANWNKQEVNALITFLNKHCASAEGARNFKAPIYNQLVTEVAPYLTSGPTKNATQCRTKWRAIQIKTIFSEIEKYQNLSGMHWDNENGAGINGMDAEAVWEADVKDHKALCPFKTSRWGYYI
;
A
#
# COMPACT_ATOMS: atom_id res chain seq x y z
N MET A 1 14.97 33.73 -16.63
CA MET A 1 14.68 32.89 -15.44
C MET A 1 15.34 31.54 -15.66
N PRO A 2 16.07 30.98 -14.68
CA PRO A 2 16.72 29.68 -14.87
C PRO A 2 15.68 28.56 -14.86
N PRO A 3 15.91 27.46 -15.61
CA PRO A 3 15.07 26.28 -15.52
C PRO A 3 15.28 25.62 -14.15
N ARG A 4 14.17 25.28 -13.50
CA ARG A 4 14.14 24.60 -12.21
C ARG A 4 14.67 23.17 -12.40
N ALA A 5 15.95 22.97 -12.11
CA ALA A 5 16.53 21.65 -11.98
C ALA A 5 15.96 20.99 -10.71
N SER A 6 14.87 20.27 -10.87
CA SER A 6 14.44 19.26 -9.90
C SER A 6 14.57 17.90 -10.57
N GLY A 7 15.82 17.57 -10.93
CA GLY A 7 16.26 16.19 -11.10
C GLY A 7 16.28 15.53 -9.73
N GLU A 8 15.12 15.34 -9.12
CA GLU A 8 15.00 14.42 -7.98
C GLU A 8 15.46 13.07 -8.51
N SER A 9 16.60 12.63 -7.98
CA SER A 9 17.14 11.30 -8.22
C SER A 9 16.09 10.31 -7.73
N LYS A 10 15.18 9.90 -8.64
CA LYS A 10 14.27 8.78 -8.39
C LYS A 10 15.18 7.63 -7.97
N ALA A 11 15.10 7.26 -6.69
CA ALA A 11 15.83 6.10 -6.19
C ALA A 11 15.60 4.96 -7.20
N ASN A 12 16.68 4.45 -7.77
CA ASN A 12 16.59 3.47 -8.83
C ASN A 12 16.22 2.14 -8.15
N TRP A 13 14.92 1.83 -8.16
CA TRP A 13 14.36 0.61 -7.58
C TRP A 13 14.26 -0.45 -8.68
N ASN A 14 15.07 -1.50 -8.58
CA ASN A 14 14.95 -2.61 -9.50
C ASN A 14 13.81 -3.57 -9.09
N LYS A 15 13.50 -4.53 -9.97
CA LYS A 15 12.42 -5.51 -9.72
C LYS A 15 12.66 -6.39 -8.49
N GLN A 16 13.91 -6.77 -8.22
CA GLN A 16 14.26 -7.62 -7.09
C GLN A 16 14.11 -6.87 -5.75
N GLU A 17 14.55 -5.62 -5.68
CA GLU A 17 14.38 -4.76 -4.50
C GLU A 17 12.90 -4.52 -4.18
N VAL A 18 12.09 -4.27 -5.21
CA VAL A 18 10.63 -4.12 -5.05
C VAL A 18 10.01 -5.43 -4.57
N ASN A 19 10.42 -6.57 -5.11
CA ASN A 19 9.89 -7.86 -4.68
C ASN A 19 10.28 -8.23 -3.24
N ALA A 20 11.54 -7.99 -2.85
CA ALA A 20 12.01 -8.16 -1.48
C ALA A 20 11.22 -7.28 -0.52
N LEU A 21 11.00 -6.01 -0.89
CA LEU A 21 10.20 -5.07 -0.10
C LEU A 21 8.76 -5.53 0.11
N ILE A 22 8.08 -5.93 -0.97
CA ILE A 22 6.69 -6.40 -0.89
C ILE A 22 6.61 -7.69 -0.07
N THR A 23 7.52 -8.63 -0.33
CA THR A 23 7.54 -9.94 0.35
C THR A 23 7.77 -9.77 1.85
N PHE A 24 8.76 -8.97 2.24
CA PHE A 24 9.08 -8.71 3.64
C PHE A 24 7.89 -8.05 4.36
N LEU A 25 7.34 -6.97 3.81
CA LEU A 25 6.23 -6.25 4.45
C LEU A 25 4.94 -7.08 4.51
N ASN A 26 4.69 -7.95 3.52
CA ASN A 26 3.57 -8.89 3.57
C ASN A 26 3.74 -9.93 4.69
N LYS A 27 4.96 -10.48 4.90
CA LYS A 27 5.24 -11.38 6.02
C LYS A 27 5.00 -10.71 7.37
N HIS A 28 5.27 -9.42 7.47
CA HIS A 28 5.07 -8.62 8.68
C HIS A 28 3.70 -7.95 8.76
N CYS A 29 2.74 -8.28 7.89
CA CYS A 29 1.45 -7.58 7.81
C CYS A 29 0.65 -7.61 9.13
N ALA A 30 0.83 -8.64 9.96
CA ALA A 30 0.20 -8.71 11.30
C ALA A 30 0.72 -7.65 12.28
N SER A 31 1.91 -7.09 12.04
CA SER A 31 2.51 -6.02 12.84
C SER A 31 2.21 -4.63 12.27
N ALA A 32 1.42 -4.55 11.18
CA ALA A 32 1.06 -3.30 10.56
C ALA A 32 -0.08 -2.61 11.32
N GLU A 33 -0.09 -1.29 11.32
CA GLU A 33 -1.11 -0.46 11.96
C GLU A 33 -1.97 0.23 10.89
N GLY A 34 -3.28 0.34 11.16
CA GLY A 34 -4.25 1.04 10.30
C GLY A 34 -4.17 0.61 8.83
N ALA A 35 -4.00 1.58 7.94
CA ALA A 35 -3.79 1.36 6.51
C ALA A 35 -2.40 0.75 6.22
N ARG A 36 -2.09 -0.44 6.76
CA ARG A 36 -0.83 -1.19 6.58
C ARG A 36 0.45 -0.34 6.66
N ASN A 37 0.50 0.58 7.62
CA ASN A 37 1.70 1.35 7.93
C ASN A 37 2.51 0.62 8.99
N PHE A 38 3.84 0.68 8.89
CA PHE A 38 4.73 -0.03 9.80
C PHE A 38 5.48 0.93 10.72
N LYS A 39 5.88 0.42 11.89
CA LYS A 39 6.75 1.14 12.82
C LYS A 39 8.19 1.22 12.28
N ALA A 40 8.95 2.20 12.76
CA ALA A 40 10.34 2.42 12.36
C ALA A 40 11.23 1.14 12.42
N PRO A 41 11.12 0.26 13.44
CA PRO A 41 11.93 -0.96 13.50
C PRO A 41 11.76 -1.88 12.29
N ILE A 42 10.54 -2.03 11.77
CA ILE A 42 10.25 -2.85 10.59
C ILE A 42 10.92 -2.26 9.35
N TYR A 43 10.89 -0.93 9.19
CA TYR A 43 11.56 -0.27 8.08
C TYR A 43 13.09 -0.35 8.17
N ASN A 44 13.66 -0.36 9.38
CA ASN A 44 15.10 -0.57 9.57
C ASN A 44 15.51 -2.00 9.20
N GLN A 45 14.74 -3.01 9.60
CA GLN A 45 14.98 -4.40 9.18
C GLN A 45 14.84 -4.57 7.67
N LEU A 46 13.84 -3.91 7.08
CA LEU A 46 13.61 -3.93 5.64
C LEU A 46 14.80 -3.36 4.84
N VAL A 47 15.51 -2.36 5.37
CA VAL A 47 16.74 -1.85 4.73
C VAL A 47 17.78 -2.95 4.61
N THR A 48 17.98 -3.73 5.69
CA THR A 48 18.90 -4.86 5.70
C THR A 48 18.46 -5.95 4.73
N GLU A 49 17.16 -6.22 4.62
CA GLU A 49 16.61 -7.22 3.70
C GLU A 49 16.73 -6.82 2.23
N VAL A 50 16.59 -5.54 1.90
CA VAL A 50 16.66 -5.03 0.52
C VAL A 50 18.10 -4.85 0.05
N ALA A 51 19.04 -4.58 0.95
CA ALA A 51 20.44 -4.28 0.62
C ALA A 51 21.14 -5.31 -0.31
N PRO A 52 20.96 -6.63 -0.15
CA PRO A 52 21.58 -7.63 -1.04
C PRO A 52 21.10 -7.56 -2.49
N TYR A 53 19.93 -6.97 -2.73
CA TYR A 53 19.31 -6.88 -4.06
C TYR A 53 19.63 -5.55 -4.76
N LEU A 54 20.42 -4.68 -4.13
CA LEU A 54 20.87 -3.42 -4.71
C LEU A 54 21.82 -3.69 -5.88
N THR A 55 21.37 -3.40 -7.10
CA THR A 55 22.20 -3.56 -8.31
C THR A 55 22.86 -2.27 -8.77
N SER A 56 22.33 -1.11 -8.38
CA SER A 56 22.84 0.20 -8.80
C SER A 56 22.31 1.33 -7.92
N GLY A 57 23.09 2.40 -7.80
CA GLY A 57 22.71 3.62 -7.09
C GLY A 57 22.98 3.58 -5.58
N PRO A 58 22.53 4.60 -4.85
CA PRO A 58 22.77 4.72 -3.41
C PRO A 58 22.02 3.63 -2.63
N THR A 59 22.56 3.29 -1.46
CA THR A 59 21.89 2.41 -0.51
C THR A 59 20.55 3.03 -0.07
N LYS A 60 19.54 2.16 0.04
CA LYS A 60 18.20 2.58 0.43
C LYS A 60 18.18 2.73 1.95
N ASN A 61 17.53 3.77 2.45
CA ASN A 61 17.30 3.97 3.88
C ASN A 61 15.82 3.72 4.24
N ALA A 62 15.52 3.69 5.53
CA ALA A 62 14.18 3.37 6.04
C ALA A 62 13.11 4.33 5.47
N THR A 63 13.45 5.61 5.32
CA THR A 63 12.56 6.63 4.72
C THR A 63 12.26 6.31 3.26
N GLN A 64 13.26 5.96 2.46
CA GLN A 64 13.05 5.58 1.06
C GLN A 64 12.20 4.31 0.93
N CYS A 65 12.44 3.31 1.79
CA CYS A 65 11.64 2.10 1.83
C CYS A 65 10.17 2.40 2.18
N ARG A 66 9.94 3.28 3.16
CA ARG A 66 8.59 3.75 3.55
C ARG A 66 7.89 4.49 2.42
N THR A 67 8.56 5.44 1.77
CA THR A 67 8.00 6.19 0.64
C THR A 67 7.66 5.27 -0.52
N LYS A 68 8.54 4.31 -0.84
CA LYS A 68 8.29 3.32 -1.89
C LYS A 68 7.10 2.43 -1.55
N TRP A 69 7.01 1.95 -0.30
CA TRP A 69 5.88 1.15 0.16
C TRP A 69 4.56 1.90 0.03
N ARG A 70 4.49 3.15 0.51
CA ARG A 70 3.29 3.98 0.36
C ARG A 70 2.87 4.15 -1.10
N ALA A 71 3.82 4.38 -2.00
CA ALA A 71 3.52 4.51 -3.43
C ALA A 71 2.99 3.21 -4.05
N ILE A 72 3.53 2.05 -3.66
CA ILE A 72 3.02 0.74 -4.09
C ILE A 72 1.61 0.52 -3.52
N GLN A 73 1.45 0.78 -2.22
CA GLN A 73 0.20 0.57 -1.52
C GLN A 73 -0.94 1.42 -2.09
N ILE A 74 -0.71 2.71 -2.35
CA ILE A 74 -1.72 3.61 -2.96
C ILE A 74 -2.19 3.04 -4.30
N LYS A 75 -1.26 2.58 -5.15
CA LYS A 75 -1.60 1.97 -6.43
C LYS A 75 -2.38 0.68 -6.26
N THR A 76 -1.96 -0.19 -5.35
CA THR A 76 -2.67 -1.45 -5.06
C THR A 76 -4.08 -1.16 -4.54
N ILE A 77 -4.24 -0.25 -3.59
CA ILE A 77 -5.56 0.12 -3.05
C ILE A 77 -6.45 0.68 -4.16
N PHE A 78 -5.93 1.60 -4.99
CA PHE A 78 -6.70 2.15 -6.11
C PHE A 78 -7.19 1.06 -7.05
N SER A 79 -6.29 0.17 -7.50
CA SER A 79 -6.67 -0.94 -8.39
C SER A 79 -7.65 -1.92 -7.75
N GLU A 80 -7.57 -2.15 -6.44
CA GLU A 80 -8.52 -2.99 -5.72
C GLU A 80 -9.88 -2.32 -5.56
N ILE A 81 -9.92 -1.00 -5.33
CA ILE A 81 -11.17 -0.21 -5.33
C ILE A 81 -11.83 -0.28 -6.70
N GLU A 82 -11.08 -0.07 -7.78
CA GLU A 82 -11.63 -0.17 -9.15
C GLU A 82 -12.23 -1.56 -9.41
N LYS A 83 -11.56 -2.64 -9.00
CA LYS A 83 -12.11 -4.00 -9.13
C LYS A 83 -13.37 -4.18 -8.30
N TYR A 84 -13.34 -3.72 -7.04
CA TYR A 84 -14.47 -3.84 -6.12
C TYR A 84 -15.69 -3.06 -6.63
N GLN A 85 -15.50 -1.85 -7.17
CA GLN A 85 -16.57 -1.06 -7.80
C GLN A 85 -17.16 -1.71 -9.06
N ASN A 86 -16.39 -2.56 -9.76
CA ASN A 86 -16.88 -3.31 -10.92
C ASN A 86 -17.71 -4.55 -10.53
N LEU A 87 -17.75 -4.94 -9.25
CA LEU A 87 -18.63 -6.01 -8.78
C LEU A 87 -20.08 -5.49 -8.69
N SER A 88 -21.03 -6.32 -9.13
CA SER A 88 -22.45 -5.95 -9.12
C SER A 88 -22.95 -5.78 -7.68
N GLY A 89 -23.59 -4.64 -7.39
CA GLY A 89 -24.16 -4.35 -6.07
C GLY A 89 -23.17 -3.80 -5.04
N MET A 90 -21.90 -3.62 -5.39
CA MET A 90 -20.92 -3.02 -4.49
C MET A 90 -20.96 -1.50 -4.57
N HIS A 91 -20.88 -0.86 -3.41
CA HIS A 91 -20.74 0.58 -3.29
C HIS A 91 -19.38 0.93 -2.71
N TRP A 92 -18.75 1.94 -3.28
CA TRP A 92 -17.58 2.57 -2.70
C TRP A 92 -17.74 4.08 -2.80
N ASP A 93 -17.57 4.74 -1.66
CA ASP A 93 -17.52 6.18 -1.54
C ASP A 93 -16.19 6.60 -0.89
N ASN A 94 -15.67 7.75 -1.27
CA ASN A 94 -14.36 8.22 -0.80
C ASN A 94 -14.42 8.72 0.65
N GLU A 95 -15.59 9.16 1.13
CA GLU A 95 -15.79 9.62 2.50
C GLU A 95 -16.08 8.47 3.45
N ASN A 96 -16.74 7.40 2.99
CA ASN A 96 -17.20 6.31 3.85
C ASN A 96 -16.57 4.94 3.54
N GLY A 97 -15.72 4.85 2.51
CA GLY A 97 -15.14 3.60 2.03
C GLY A 97 -16.20 2.69 1.41
N ALA A 98 -16.19 1.41 1.76
CA ALA A 98 -17.23 0.47 1.31
C ALA A 98 -18.61 0.70 1.96
N GLY A 99 -18.70 1.56 2.99
CA GLY A 99 -19.99 1.95 3.60
C GLY A 99 -20.80 0.78 4.17
N ILE A 100 -20.14 -0.32 4.53
CA ILE A 100 -20.80 -1.55 4.97
C ILE A 100 -21.50 -1.32 6.30
N ASN A 101 -22.84 -1.34 6.29
CA ASN A 101 -23.68 -1.15 7.46
C ASN A 101 -24.86 -2.13 7.43
N GLY A 102 -25.06 -2.87 8.53
CA GLY A 102 -26.10 -3.88 8.65
C GLY A 102 -25.62 -5.30 8.35
N MET A 103 -26.33 -6.29 8.91
CA MET A 103 -25.90 -7.69 8.98
C MET A 103 -25.75 -8.35 7.61
N ASP A 104 -26.64 -8.03 6.66
CA ASP A 104 -26.60 -8.57 5.29
C ASP A 104 -25.40 -8.04 4.49
N ALA A 105 -25.10 -6.74 4.64
CA ALA A 105 -23.94 -6.12 3.99
C ALA A 105 -22.61 -6.64 4.57
N GLU A 106 -22.58 -6.98 5.86
CA GLU A 106 -21.42 -7.62 6.48
C GLU A 106 -21.15 -9.02 5.94
N ALA A 107 -22.20 -9.84 5.74
CA ALA A 107 -22.03 -11.18 5.18
C ALA A 107 -21.47 -11.14 3.74
N VAL A 108 -21.92 -10.18 2.93
CA VAL A 108 -21.39 -9.93 1.58
C VAL A 108 -19.93 -9.47 1.66
N TRP A 109 -19.62 -8.47 2.49
CA TRP A 109 -18.25 -7.99 2.67
C TRP A 109 -17.27 -9.10 3.12
N GLU A 110 -17.65 -9.95 4.06
CA GLU A 110 -16.80 -11.05 4.54
C GLU A 110 -16.54 -12.12 3.45
N ALA A 111 -17.43 -12.26 2.47
CA ALA A 111 -17.21 -13.10 1.31
C ALA A 111 -16.20 -12.47 0.34
N ASP A 112 -16.39 -11.19 -0.01
CA ASP A 112 -15.59 -10.50 -1.03
C ASP A 112 -14.21 -10.02 -0.53
N VAL A 113 -14.09 -9.63 0.74
CA VAL A 113 -12.83 -9.13 1.30
C VAL A 113 -11.74 -10.22 1.40
N LYS A 114 -12.13 -11.50 1.29
CA LYS A 114 -11.19 -12.63 1.19
C LYS A 114 -10.30 -12.52 -0.04
N ASP A 115 -10.87 -12.06 -1.15
CA ASP A 115 -10.16 -11.81 -2.41
C ASP A 115 -9.62 -10.37 -2.49
N HIS A 116 -10.21 -9.43 -1.75
CA HIS A 116 -9.82 -8.01 -1.70
C HIS A 116 -9.17 -7.57 -0.39
N LYS A 117 -8.19 -8.33 0.12
CA LYS A 117 -7.55 -8.10 1.45
C LYS A 117 -6.87 -6.73 1.62
N ALA A 118 -6.61 -6.01 0.54
CA ALA A 118 -6.08 -4.65 0.60
C ALA A 118 -7.14 -3.63 1.06
N LEU A 119 -8.42 -3.95 0.89
CA LEU A 119 -9.56 -3.11 1.26
C LEU A 119 -10.02 -3.30 2.71
N CYS A 120 -9.55 -4.36 3.43
CA CYS A 120 -9.90 -4.61 4.83
C CYS A 120 -9.87 -3.36 5.74
N PRO A 121 -8.84 -2.47 5.67
CA PRO A 121 -8.78 -1.30 6.54
C PRO A 121 -9.85 -0.22 6.23
N PHE A 122 -10.56 -0.33 5.10
CA PHE A 122 -11.48 0.67 4.57
C PHE A 122 -12.95 0.20 4.56
N LYS A 123 -13.30 -0.80 5.40
CA LYS A 123 -14.67 -1.33 5.56
C LYS A 123 -15.70 -0.22 5.82
N THR A 124 -15.38 0.70 6.74
CA THR A 124 -16.21 1.86 7.11
C THR A 124 -15.41 3.16 7.24
N SER A 125 -14.16 3.13 6.79
CA SER A 125 -13.22 4.22 6.96
C SER A 125 -12.88 4.86 5.63
N ARG A 126 -12.89 6.19 5.61
CA ARG A 126 -12.48 7.01 4.48
C ARG A 126 -11.09 6.62 3.96
N TRP A 127 -10.93 6.69 2.65
CA TRP A 127 -9.59 6.63 2.05
C TRP A 127 -9.09 8.05 1.76
N GLY A 128 -8.30 8.61 2.67
CA GLY A 128 -7.83 10.00 2.61
C GLY A 128 -6.81 10.35 1.53
N TYR A 129 -6.65 9.52 0.50
CA TYR A 129 -5.70 9.72 -0.61
C TYR A 129 -6.36 9.83 -2.00
N TYR A 130 -7.70 9.81 -2.08
CA TYR A 130 -8.39 10.21 -3.31
C TYR A 130 -8.35 11.74 -3.42
N ILE A 131 -7.57 12.25 -4.37
CA ILE A 131 -7.52 13.67 -4.78
C ILE A 131 -8.08 13.78 -6.19
#